data_AF-A0A957PYG6-F1
#
_entry.id   AF-A0A957PYG6-F1
#
_cell.length_a   1.000
_cell.length_b   1.000
_cell.length_c   1.000
_cell.angle_alpha   90.00
_cell.angle_beta   90.00
_cell.angle_gamma   90.00
#
_symmetry.space_group_name_H-M   'P 1'
#
loop_
_entity.id
_entity.type
_entity.pdbx_description
1 polymer ?
#
loop_
_entity_poly.entity_id
_entity_poly.type
_entity_poly.pdbx_seq_one_letter_code
_entity_poly.pdbx_strand_id
1 'polypeptide(L)'
;MKVFMVTDMEGVAGVVSFEQQSYPDGKYYERAKLLETAEVNAAVDGLLDAGVEEVLVWDGHGAGGIDFETLHPMAKLLHGRPS
;
A
#
# COMPACT_ATOMS: atom_id res chain seq x y z
N MET A 1 -12.98 12.53 -11.41
CA MET A 1 -11.51 12.85 -11.41
C MET A 1 -10.72 11.56 -11.20
N LYS A 2 -9.48 11.45 -11.70
CA LYS A 2 -8.62 10.27 -11.51
C LYS A 2 -7.36 10.61 -10.71
N VAL A 3 -7.00 9.76 -9.75
CA VAL A 3 -5.78 9.87 -8.96
C VAL A 3 -4.92 8.62 -9.16
N PHE A 4 -3.63 8.86 -9.34
CA PHE A 4 -2.60 7.82 -9.33
C PHE A 4 -1.76 7.98 -8.07
N MET A 5 -1.69 6.91 -7.27
CA MET A 5 -0.99 6.86 -6.00
C MET A 5 0.13 5.82 -6.11
N VAL A 6 1.31 6.15 -5.59
CA VAL A 6 2.45 5.24 -5.50
C VAL A 6 2.77 5.05 -4.04
N THR A 7 2.99 3.82 -3.62
CA THR A 7 3.27 3.46 -2.23
C THR A 7 4.67 2.91 -2.07
N ASP A 8 5.20 3.06 -0.86
CA ASP A 8 6.45 2.43 -0.43
C ASP A 8 6.38 2.16 1.08
N MET A 9 6.85 1.00 1.51
CA MET A 9 6.62 0.49 2.86
C MET A 9 7.44 1.21 3.93
N GLU A 10 8.62 1.65 3.55
CA GLU A 10 9.65 2.26 4.37
C GLU A 10 9.17 3.52 5.11
N GLY A 11 8.21 4.23 4.53
CA GLY A 11 7.65 5.47 5.07
C GLY A 11 6.35 5.31 5.87
N VAL A 12 5.78 4.12 5.91
CA VAL A 12 4.47 3.85 6.52
C VAL A 12 4.51 4.09 8.02
N ALA A 13 3.43 4.67 8.57
CA ALA A 13 3.33 4.89 10.01
C ALA A 13 3.47 3.58 10.81
N GLY A 14 4.48 3.52 11.68
CA GLY A 14 4.80 2.33 12.49
C GLY A 14 5.86 1.42 11.88
N VAL A 15 6.32 1.69 10.66
CA VAL A 15 7.54 1.10 10.09
C VAL A 15 8.74 1.92 10.56
N VAL A 16 9.66 1.26 11.28
CA VAL A 16 10.83 1.91 11.92
C VAL A 16 12.13 1.16 11.66
N SER A 17 12.08 -0.01 11.02
CA SER A 17 13.24 -0.84 10.72
C SER A 17 13.10 -1.50 9.36
N PHE A 18 14.00 -1.14 8.44
CA PHE A 18 14.11 -1.80 7.14
C PHE A 18 14.25 -3.33 7.27
N GLU A 19 15.22 -3.77 8.07
CA GLU A 19 15.53 -5.20 8.23
C GLU A 19 14.36 -6.00 8.80
N GLN A 20 13.63 -5.44 9.76
CA GLN A 20 12.56 -6.19 10.42
C GLN A 20 11.22 -6.07 9.71
N GLN A 21 10.98 -5.00 8.95
CA GLN A 21 9.64 -4.65 8.45
C GLN A 21 9.56 -4.48 6.94
N SER A 22 10.64 -4.16 6.23
CA SER A 22 10.61 -3.82 4.79
C SER A 22 11.19 -4.89 3.87
N TYR A 23 11.62 -6.04 4.40
CA TYR A 23 12.12 -7.15 3.57
C TYR A 23 11.30 -8.42 3.80
N PRO A 24 11.11 -9.29 2.77
CA PRO A 24 10.32 -10.52 2.90
C PRO A 24 10.75 -11.50 3.99
N ASP A 25 12.03 -11.51 4.37
CA ASP A 25 12.60 -12.30 5.45
C ASP A 25 12.56 -11.60 6.82
N GLY A 26 12.11 -10.35 6.84
CA GLY A 26 11.91 -9.54 8.03
C GLY A 26 10.79 -10.09 8.92
N LYS A 27 11.07 -10.18 10.23
CA LYS A 27 10.15 -10.74 11.23
C LYS A 27 8.73 -10.15 11.21
N TYR A 28 8.59 -8.89 10.82
CA TYR A 28 7.36 -8.12 10.88
C TYR A 28 6.87 -7.65 9.50
N TYR A 29 7.42 -8.19 8.40
CA TYR A 29 7.08 -7.78 7.04
C TYR A 29 5.58 -7.91 6.71
N GLU A 30 4.98 -9.06 6.98
CA GLU A 30 3.53 -9.24 6.75
C GLU A 30 2.68 -8.28 7.61
N ARG A 31 3.17 -7.91 8.80
CA ARG A 31 2.48 -6.91 9.64
C ARG A 31 2.63 -5.51 9.05
N ALA A 32 3.77 -5.18 8.46
CA ALA A 32 4.01 -3.91 7.78
C ALA A 32 3.13 -3.75 6.54
N LYS A 33 2.93 -4.81 5.75
CA LYS A 33 1.99 -4.81 4.62
C LYS A 33 0.56 -4.44 5.01
N LEU A 34 0.09 -4.96 6.16
CA LEU A 34 -1.23 -4.59 6.70
C LEU A 34 -1.29 -3.13 7.16
N LEU A 35 -0.19 -2.56 7.66
CA LEU A 35 -0.13 -1.14 8.00
C LEU A 35 -0.15 -0.27 6.75
N GLU A 36 0.64 -0.62 5.73
CA GLU A 36 0.67 0.08 4.44
C GLU A 36 -0.71 0.08 3.79
N THR A 37 -1.34 -1.10 3.74
CA THR A 37 -2.69 -1.26 3.17
C THR A 37 -3.72 -0.43 3.92
N ALA A 38 -3.63 -0.36 5.26
CA ALA A 38 -4.52 0.48 6.06
C ALA A 38 -4.32 1.98 5.80
N GLU A 39 -3.08 2.43 5.62
CA GLU A 39 -2.75 3.82 5.29
C GLU A 39 -3.26 4.20 3.89
N VAL A 40 -3.10 3.30 2.91
CA VAL A 40 -3.66 3.42 1.56
C VAL A 40 -5.18 3.49 1.60
N ASN A 41 -5.84 2.62 2.36
CA ASN A 41 -7.29 2.61 2.48
C ASN A 41 -7.82 3.93 3.05
N ALA A 42 -7.17 4.46 4.09
CA ALA A 42 -7.53 5.76 4.66
C ALA A 42 -7.35 6.91 3.65
N ALA A 43 -6.29 6.86 2.84
CA ALA A 43 -6.08 7.83 1.76
C ALA A 43 -7.16 7.70 0.67
N VAL A 44 -7.57 6.48 0.31
CA VAL A 44 -8.67 6.24 -0.64
C VAL A 44 -9.98 6.82 -0.11
N ASP A 45 -10.34 6.56 1.15
CA ASP A 45 -11.55 7.14 1.77
C ASP A 45 -11.56 8.67 1.67
N GLY A 46 -10.45 9.32 2.03
CA GLY A 46 -10.33 10.78 1.93
C GLY A 46 -10.43 11.30 0.50
N LEU A 47 -9.94 10.56 -0.50
CA LEU A 47 -10.07 10.92 -1.91
C LEU A 47 -11.53 10.78 -2.39
N LEU A 48 -12.21 9.71 -1.99
CA LEU A 48 -13.63 9.49 -2.32
C LEU A 48 -14.51 10.59 -1.72
N ASP A 49 -14.27 10.96 -0.45
CA ASP A 49 -14.97 12.07 0.22
C ASP A 49 -14.75 13.41 -0.50
N ALA A 50 -13.59 13.59 -1.14
CA ALA A 50 -13.27 14.76 -1.97
C ALA A 50 -13.87 14.70 -3.39
N GLY A 51 -14.62 13.65 -3.74
CA GLY A 51 -15.27 13.47 -5.04
C GLY A 51 -14.37 12.88 -6.13
N VAL A 52 -13.26 12.22 -5.76
CA VAL A 52 -12.48 11.39 -6.69
C VAL A 52 -13.27 10.11 -6.97
N GLU A 53 -13.32 9.69 -8.23
CA GLU A 53 -14.14 8.54 -8.67
C GLU A 53 -13.28 7.33 -9.04
N GLU A 54 -11.99 7.55 -9.33
CA GLU A 54 -11.06 6.48 -9.68
C GLU A 54 -9.71 6.70 -9.00
N VAL A 55 -9.29 5.70 -8.22
CA VAL A 55 -7.97 5.65 -7.58
C VAL A 55 -7.22 4.42 -8.10
N LEU A 56 -6.07 4.65 -8.73
CA LEU A 56 -5.13 3.61 -9.13
C LEU A 56 -3.94 3.66 -8.17
N VAL A 57 -3.71 2.57 -7.45
CA VAL A 57 -2.58 2.38 -6.54
C VAL A 57 -1.53 1.54 -7.23
N TRP A 58 -0.30 2.03 -7.29
CA TRP A 58 0.86 1.26 -7.67
C TRP A 58 1.65 0.89 -6.42
N ASP A 59 1.74 -0.41 -6.17
CA ASP A 59 2.65 -0.99 -5.18
C ASP A 59 4.10 -0.80 -5.67
N GLY A 60 4.75 0.24 -5.15
CA GLY A 60 6.11 0.63 -5.51
C GLY A 60 7.18 -0.07 -4.67
N HIS A 61 6.77 -0.76 -3.60
CA HIS A 61 7.70 -1.44 -2.72
C HIS A 61 8.29 -2.67 -3.44
N GLY A 62 9.62 -2.80 -3.43
CA GLY A 62 10.33 -3.71 -4.33
C GLY A 62 9.89 -5.18 -4.28
N ALA A 63 9.54 -5.67 -3.09
CA ALA A 63 9.03 -7.03 -2.88
C ALA A 63 7.49 -7.13 -2.81
N GLY A 64 6.79 -5.99 -2.90
CA GLY A 64 5.35 -5.84 -2.71
C GLY A 64 4.99 -5.42 -1.28
N GLY A 65 4.19 -4.39 -1.13
CA GLY A 65 3.76 -3.82 0.15
C GLY A 65 2.27 -3.96 0.42
N ILE A 66 1.45 -4.20 -0.61
CA ILE A 66 0.00 -4.22 -0.47
C ILE A 66 -0.52 -5.64 -0.20
N ASP A 67 -1.36 -5.75 0.83
CA ASP A 67 -2.22 -6.91 1.05
C ASP A 67 -3.48 -6.79 0.19
N PHE A 68 -3.59 -7.62 -0.84
CA PHE A 68 -4.68 -7.53 -1.81
C PHE A 68 -6.05 -7.79 -1.19
N GLU A 69 -6.14 -8.73 -0.23
CA GLU A 69 -7.43 -9.15 0.33
C GLU A 69 -8.08 -8.07 1.20
N THR A 70 -7.28 -7.18 1.80
CA THR A 70 -7.76 -6.09 2.65
C THR A 70 -7.69 -4.71 2.01
N LEU A 71 -7.26 -4.61 0.75
CA LEU A 71 -7.27 -3.36 0.00
C LEU A 71 -8.70 -2.84 -0.20
N HIS A 72 -8.86 -1.51 -0.12
CA HIS A 72 -10.14 -0.84 -0.28
C HIS A 72 -10.77 -1.21 -1.64
N PRO A 73 -12.03 -1.67 -1.69
CA PRO A 73 -12.63 -2.24 -2.91
C PRO A 73 -12.80 -1.25 -4.07
N MET A 74 -12.76 0.05 -3.78
CA MET A 74 -12.79 1.11 -4.81
C MET A 74 -11.40 1.43 -5.41
N ALA A 75 -10.32 0.91 -4.81
CA ALA A 75 -8.97 1.07 -5.34
C ALA A 75 -8.69 0.02 -6.42
N LYS A 76 -8.06 0.44 -7.51
CA LYS A 76 -7.47 -0.47 -8.51
C LYS A 76 -6.00 -0.67 -8.14
N LEU A 77 -5.51 -1.91 -8.17
CA LEU A 77 -4.13 -2.23 -7.82
C LEU A 77 -3.30 -2.55 -9.07
N LEU A 78 -2.15 -1.89 -9.19
CA LEU A 78 -1.05 -2.29 -10.07
C LEU A 78 0.06 -2.87 -9.18
N HIS A 79 0.26 -4.17 -9.24
CA HIS A 79 1.23 -4.89 -8.41
C HIS A 79 1.88 -6.03 -9.18
N GLY A 80 2.90 -6.62 -8.56
CA GLY A 80 3.65 -7.74 -9.11
C GLY A 80 4.86 -7.28 -9.90
N ARG A 81 5.93 -8.08 -9.81
CA ARG A 81 7.16 -7.90 -10.55
C ARG A 81 7.39 -9.17 -11.37
N PRO A 82 7.30 -9.11 -12.71
CA PRO A 82 7.61 -10.26 -13.54
C PRO A 82 9.07 -10.69 -13.30
N SER A 83 9.28 -12.00 -13.08
CA SER A 83 10.60 -12.63 -13.02
C SER A 83 11.11 -13.00 -14.41
#